data_AF-A0A973XZ36-F1
#
_entry.id   AF-A0A973XZ36-F1
#
_cell.length_a   1.000
_cell.length_b   1.000
_cell.length_c   1.000
_cell.angle_alpha   90.00
_cell.angle_beta   90.00
_cell.angle_gamma   90.00
#
_symmetry.space_group_name_H-M   'P 1'
#
loop_
_entity.id
_entity.type
_entity.pdbx_description
1 polymer ?
#
loop_
_entity_poly.entity_id
_entity_poly.type
_entity_poly.pdbx_seq_one_letter_code
_entity_poly.pdbx_strand_id
1 'polypeptide(L)' 'MDLDDLLDAPGDRIPLLTLGEAHDVLHLLRPLVDGAGVEAVVADELIVRLAQRVPAPPA' A
#
# COMPACT_ATOMS: atom_id res chain seq x y z
N MET A 1 -15.71 -12.12 -14.65
CA MET A 1 -15.25 -11.59 -13.36
C MET A 1 -13.91 -10.97 -13.64
N ASP A 2 -13.79 -9.67 -13.43
CA ASP A 2 -12.55 -8.94 -13.72
C ASP A 2 -11.44 -9.36 -12.75
N LEU A 3 -10.18 -9.31 -13.16
CA LEU A 3 -9.05 -9.64 -12.29
C LEU A 3 -8.93 -8.61 -11.16
N ASP A 4 -9.25 -7.35 -11.45
CA ASP A 4 -9.27 -6.27 -10.45
C ASP A 4 -10.36 -6.50 -9.41
N ASP A 5 -11.57 -6.89 -9.82
CA ASP A 5 -12.65 -7.28 -8.90
C ASP A 5 -12.25 -8.47 -8.03
N LEU A 6 -11.54 -9.44 -8.62
CA LEU A 6 -11.02 -10.57 -7.86
C LEU A 6 -10.03 -10.04 -6.83
N LEU A 7 -9.06 -9.21 -7.20
CA LEU A 7 -8.02 -8.65 -6.33
C LEU A 7 -8.55 -7.76 -5.20
N ASP A 8 -9.69 -7.09 -5.37
CA ASP A 8 -10.30 -6.28 -4.31
C ASP A 8 -11.35 -7.04 -3.46
N ALA A 9 -11.70 -8.28 -3.84
CA ALA A 9 -12.63 -9.09 -3.07
C ALA A 9 -12.05 -9.45 -1.67
N PRO A 10 -12.79 -9.21 -0.57
CA PRO A 10 -12.40 -9.65 0.76
C PRO A 10 -12.47 -11.17 0.83
N GLY A 11 -11.31 -11.84 0.85
CA GLY A 11 -11.18 -13.29 0.99
C GLY A 11 -10.01 -13.65 1.90
N ASP A 12 -9.82 -14.95 2.17
CA ASP A 12 -8.83 -15.50 3.12
C ASP A 12 -7.36 -15.42 2.63
N ARG A 13 -6.98 -14.28 2.06
CA ARG A 13 -5.63 -14.11 1.53
C ARG A 13 -4.64 -13.96 2.66
N ILE A 14 -3.59 -14.75 2.58
CA ILE A 14 -2.42 -14.58 3.42
C ILE A 14 -1.71 -13.29 2.96
N PRO A 15 -1.52 -12.29 3.85
CA PRO A 15 -0.77 -11.10 3.53
C PRO A 15 0.67 -11.45 3.12
N LEU A 16 1.17 -10.85 2.04
CA LEU A 16 2.58 -11.01 1.64
C LEU A 16 3.52 -10.24 2.55
N LEU A 17 3.02 -9.16 3.16
CA LEU A 17 3.73 -8.35 4.12
C LEU A 17 3.12 -8.57 5.50
N THR A 18 3.96 -8.69 6.51
CA THR A 18 3.57 -8.50 7.89
C THR A 18 3.11 -7.04 8.11
N LEU A 19 2.37 -6.81 9.20
CA LEU A 19 1.93 -5.46 9.56
C LEU A 19 3.11 -4.48 9.73
N GLY A 20 4.22 -4.96 10.31
CA GLY A 20 5.44 -4.17 10.47
C GLY A 20 6.06 -3.80 9.12
N GLU A 21 6.25 -4.78 8.24
CA GLU A 21 6.80 -4.56 6.90
C GLU A 21 5.94 -3.59 6.08
N ALA A 22 4.61 -3.66 6.22
CA ALA A 22 3.73 -2.74 5.51
C ALA A 22 3.87 -1.28 6.00
N HIS A 23 4.05 -1.06 7.31
CA HIS A 23 4.37 0.27 7.84
C HIS A 23 5.76 0.75 7.39
N ASP A 24 6.76 -0.12 7.38
CA ASP A 24 8.11 0.22 6.91
C ASP A 24 8.10 0.64 5.43
N VAL A 25 7.34 -0.06 4.58
CA VAL A 25 7.17 0.31 3.17
C VAL A 25 6.51 1.69 3.04
N LEU A 26 5.47 2.00 3.82
CA LEU A 26 4.87 3.35 3.83
C LEU A 26 5.88 4.44 4.22
N HIS A 27 6.77 4.15 5.16
CA HIS A 27 7.85 5.06 5.54
C HIS A 27 8.91 5.22 4.43
N LEU A 28 9.24 4.15 3.72
CA LEU A 28 10.20 4.17 2.61
C LEU A 28 9.67 4.90 1.36
N LEU A 29 8.36 4.85 1.11
CA LEU A 29 7.73 5.53 -0.03
C LEU A 29 7.59 7.04 0.21
N ARG A 30 7.43 7.48 1.47
CA ARG A 30 7.15 8.88 1.84
C ARG A 30 8.11 9.90 1.18
N PRO A 31 9.45 9.70 1.20
CA PRO A 31 10.39 10.66 0.62
C PRO A 31 10.35 10.75 -0.91
N LEU A 32 9.77 9.74 -1.58
CA LEU A 32 9.68 9.71 -3.05
C LEU A 32 8.56 10.61 -3.58
N VAL A 33 7.55 10.89 -2.75
CA VAL A 33 6.39 11.74 -3.11
C VAL A 33 6.80 13.20 -3.28
N ASP A 34 7.77 13.67 -2.49
CA ASP A 34 8.28 15.04 -2.58
C ASP A 34 9.17 15.27 -3.83
N GLY A 35 9.43 14.21 -4.60
CA GLY A 35 10.18 14.25 -5.85
C GLY A 35 9.36 14.79 -7.04
N ALA A 36 9.93 14.66 -8.24
CA ALA A 36 9.25 14.97 -9.49
C ALA A 36 9.38 13.78 -10.45
N GLY A 37 8.37 13.60 -11.31
CA GLY A 37 8.36 12.51 -12.30
C GLY A 37 7.34 11.42 -11.97
N VAL A 38 7.40 10.34 -12.75
CA VAL A 38 6.42 9.25 -12.68
C VAL A 38 6.57 8.47 -11.38
N GLU A 39 7.78 8.42 -10.82
CA GLU A 39 8.11 7.74 -9.58
C GLU A 39 7.40 8.37 -8.38
N ALA A 40 7.28 9.70 -8.36
CA ALA A 40 6.55 10.41 -7.31
C ALA A 40 5.04 10.11 -7.37
N VAL A 41 4.47 10.08 -8.59
CA VAL A 41 3.06 9.72 -8.81
C VAL A 41 2.77 8.28 -8.40
N VAL A 42 3.64 7.34 -8.79
CA VAL A 42 3.52 5.93 -8.43
C VAL A 42 3.69 5.73 -6.92
N ALA A 43 4.63 6.44 -6.28
CA ALA A 43 4.81 6.38 -4.84
C ALA A 43 3.59 6.88 -4.07
N ASP A 44 2.98 7.97 -4.52
CA ASP A 44 1.75 8.51 -3.93
C ASP A 44 0.58 7.51 -4.05
N GLU A 45 0.38 6.93 -5.24
CA GLU A 45 -0.64 5.91 -5.46
C GLU A 45 -0.44 4.66 -4.58
N LEU A 46 0.81 4.19 -4.46
CA LEU A 46 1.14 3.05 -3.61
C LEU A 46 0.89 3.34 -2.13
N ILE A 47 1.21 4.55 -1.65
CA ILE A 47 0.92 4.98 -0.27
C ILE A 47 -0.58 4.94 -0.01
N VAL A 48 -1.40 5.52 -0.89
CA VAL A 48 -2.87 5.54 -0.73
C VAL A 48 -3.43 4.13 -0.69
N ARG A 49 -3.06 3.28 -1.64
CA ARG A 49 -3.58 1.90 -1.73
C ARG A 49 -3.13 1.03 -0.57
N LEU A 50 -1.87 1.15 -0.15
CA LEU A 50 -1.35 0.36 0.97
C LEU A 50 -1.95 0.83 2.30
N ALA A 51 -2.06 2.13 2.54
CA ALA A 51 -2.65 2.67 3.77
C ALA A 51 -4.12 2.28 3.96
N GLN A 52 -4.88 2.10 2.88
CA GLN A 52 -6.27 1.59 2.96
C GLN A 52 -6.36 0.11 3.38
N ARG A 53 -5.29 -0.66 3.17
CA ARG A 53 -5.25 -2.11 3.43
C ARG A 53 -4.51 -2.45 4.73
N VAL A 54 -3.74 -1.52 5.27
CA VAL A 54 -2.98 -1.68 6.50
C VAL A 54 -3.84 -1.23 7.69
N PRO A 55 -4.13 -2.12 8.65
CA PRO A 55 -4.78 -1.73 9.90
C PRO A 55 -4.02 -0.61 10.59
N ALA A 56 -4.74 0.40 11.11
CA ALA A 56 -4.11 1.45 11.90
C ALA A 56 -3.36 0.85 13.11
N PRO A 57 -2.17 1.36 13.45
CA PRO A 57 -1.45 0.89 14.62
C PRO A 57 -2.33 1.07 15.88
N PRO A 58 -2.25 0.14 16.86
CA PRO A 58 -2.94 0.30 18.13
C PRO A 58 -2.46 1.58 18.84
N ALA A 59 -3.43 2.31 19.42
CA ALA A 59 -3.21 3.57 20.14
C ALA A 59 -2.36 3.41 21.41
#